data_AF-A0A1P8UF12-F1
#
_entry.id   AF-A0A1P8UF12-F1
#
_cell.length_a   1.000
_cell.length_b   1.000
_cell.length_c   1.000
_cell.angle_alpha   90.00
_cell.angle_beta   90.00
_cell.angle_gamma   90.00
#
_symmetry.space_group_name_H-M   'P 1'
#
loop_
_entity.id
_entity.type
_entity.pdbx_description
1 polymer ?
#
loop_
_entity_poly.entity_id
_entity_poly.type
_entity_poly.pdbx_seq_one_letter_code
_entity_poly.pdbx_strand_id
1 'polypeptide(L)'
;MYKRLIRILTTTAGALALGLLTACSQADTQINQPVSSTVMQKLEAASKASLQLGQAPLFTSLQAIKGANAGPGSKPGVLYVGADFCPFCAALRWPLIISLLHFGTLDGLHTMRSSSTDVYPDTTTFNFVKAHYKSAYIHFQAVETATRDGKPLEPLTGQAAKLFKKYDAPPYTSQAGGIPFLYIGGHWLLLGSPITPKDFGTKDWTQLATELADPKSKLARAVLPQANLITAAICQSTGGKPQSVCKAPGIVAAAALLPPR
;
A
#
# COMPACT_ATOMS: atom_id res chain seq x y z
N MET A 1 17.71 6.50 86.26
CA MET A 1 16.24 6.43 86.40
C MET A 1 15.58 7.44 85.46
N TYR A 2 15.16 7.04 84.25
CA TYR A 2 13.85 7.42 83.70
C TYR A 2 13.56 6.55 82.48
N LYS A 3 12.29 6.18 82.36
CA LYS A 3 11.75 5.04 81.62
C LYS A 3 11.66 5.26 80.11
N ARG A 4 11.81 4.12 79.42
CA ARG A 4 11.33 3.74 78.07
C ARG A 4 10.16 4.58 77.53
N LEU A 5 10.23 4.91 76.24
CA LEU A 5 9.09 4.91 75.31
C LEU A 5 9.62 4.62 73.89
N ILE A 6 9.33 3.40 73.42
CA ILE A 6 9.50 2.94 72.04
C ILE A 6 8.29 3.46 71.27
N ARG A 7 8.50 4.26 70.22
CA ARG A 7 7.49 4.53 69.19
C ARG A 7 7.98 4.01 67.85
N ILE A 8 7.32 2.93 67.43
CA ILE A 8 7.36 2.37 66.08
C ILE A 8 6.69 3.41 65.17
N LEU A 9 7.44 3.97 64.22
CA LEU A 9 6.89 4.73 63.10
C LEU A 9 7.16 3.96 61.82
N THR A 10 6.06 3.43 61.30
CA THR A 10 5.87 2.68 60.08
C THR A 10 6.33 3.47 58.86
N THR A 11 7.06 2.78 57.99
CA THR A 11 7.47 3.20 56.64
C THR A 11 6.27 3.53 55.75
N THR A 12 6.20 4.73 55.20
CA THR A 12 5.35 5.06 54.05
C THR A 12 6.23 5.38 52.83
N ALA A 13 6.60 4.33 52.09
CA ALA A 13 7.06 4.48 50.72
C ALA A 13 5.83 4.70 49.82
N GLY A 14 5.45 5.96 49.62
CA GLY A 14 4.43 6.36 48.64
C GLY A 14 5.06 6.45 47.27
N ALA A 15 4.92 5.39 46.46
CA ALA A 15 5.39 5.35 45.09
C ALA A 15 4.56 6.32 44.21
N LEU A 16 5.20 7.41 43.75
CA LEU A 16 4.83 8.12 42.53
C LEU A 16 5.12 7.19 41.34
N ALA A 17 4.13 6.43 40.87
CA ALA A 17 4.20 5.74 39.58
C ALA A 17 2.80 5.32 39.07
N LEU A 18 1.91 6.27 38.82
CA LEU A 18 0.72 6.03 37.98
C LEU A 18 0.65 7.10 36.91
N GLY A 19 1.39 6.90 35.82
CA GLY A 19 1.34 7.84 34.68
C GLY A 19 2.04 7.40 33.41
N LEU A 20 2.38 6.12 33.24
CA LEU A 20 3.18 5.66 32.08
C LEU A 20 2.64 4.42 31.34
N LEU A 21 1.43 3.94 31.64
CA LEU A 21 0.91 2.71 31.00
C LEU A 21 -0.15 2.91 29.92
N THR A 22 -0.54 4.13 29.57
CA THR A 22 -1.67 4.38 28.64
C THR A 22 -1.29 4.76 27.20
N ALA A 23 -0.01 4.83 26.84
CA ALA A 23 0.40 5.26 25.49
C ALA A 23 0.49 4.12 24.44
N CYS A 24 0.49 2.85 24.84
CA CYS A 24 0.72 1.73 23.90
C CYS A 24 -0.57 1.13 23.29
N SER A 25 -1.76 1.58 23.70
CA SER A 25 -3.05 0.92 23.36
C SER A 25 -3.85 1.62 22.24
N GLN A 26 -3.47 2.81 21.79
CA GLN A 26 -4.29 3.57 20.83
C GLN A 26 -4.02 3.22 19.35
N ALA A 27 -2.88 2.58 19.04
CA ALA A 27 -2.53 2.26 17.65
C ALA A 27 -3.35 1.09 17.07
N ASP A 28 -3.73 0.11 17.89
CA ASP A 28 -4.47 -1.08 17.43
C ASP A 28 -5.97 -0.82 17.24
N THR A 29 -6.55 0.19 17.90
CA THR A 29 -8.01 0.47 17.79
C THR A 29 -8.42 0.99 16.41
N GLN A 30 -7.46 1.47 15.62
CA GLN A 30 -7.68 1.95 14.26
C GLN A 30 -7.34 0.91 13.19
N ILE A 31 -6.92 -0.31 13.56
CA ILE A 31 -6.64 -1.39 12.61
C ILE A 31 -7.94 -2.12 12.25
N ASN A 32 -8.05 -2.55 11.00
CA ASN A 32 -9.19 -3.28 10.44
C ASN A 32 -10.52 -2.54 10.63
N GLN A 33 -10.49 -1.21 10.51
CA GLN A 33 -11.67 -0.36 10.51
C GLN A 33 -11.98 0.10 9.09
N PRO A 34 -13.25 0.33 8.72
CA PRO A 34 -13.57 0.97 7.45
C PRO A 34 -12.83 2.29 7.28
N VAL A 35 -12.23 2.51 6.12
CA VAL A 35 -11.56 3.78 5.82
C VAL A 35 -12.58 4.91 5.81
N SER A 36 -12.27 6.00 6.53
CA SER A 36 -13.18 7.15 6.61
C SER A 36 -13.37 7.84 5.25
N SER A 37 -14.53 8.46 5.06
CA SER A 37 -14.82 9.24 3.85
C SER A 37 -13.81 10.38 3.65
N THR A 38 -13.32 11.00 4.72
CA THR A 38 -12.27 12.02 4.67
C THR A 38 -10.99 11.48 4.06
N VAL A 39 -10.52 10.31 4.49
CA VAL A 39 -9.31 9.68 3.93
C VAL A 39 -9.54 9.32 2.45
N MET A 40 -10.69 8.76 2.09
CA MET A 40 -11.02 8.46 0.70
C MET A 40 -11.05 9.72 -0.19
N GLN A 41 -11.67 10.81 0.26
CA GLN A 41 -11.68 12.09 -0.47
C GLN A 41 -10.27 12.64 -0.69
N LYS A 42 -9.38 12.50 0.29
CA LYS A 42 -7.97 12.91 0.15
C LYS A 42 -7.22 12.01 -0.84
N LEU A 43 -7.49 10.71 -0.87
CA LEU A 43 -6.92 9.80 -1.87
C LEU A 43 -7.42 10.11 -3.29
N GLU A 44 -8.70 10.44 -3.44
CA GLU A 44 -9.25 10.92 -4.72
C GLU A 44 -8.64 12.25 -5.16
N ALA A 45 -8.40 13.17 -4.22
CA ALA A 45 -7.70 14.42 -4.50
C ALA A 45 -6.25 14.17 -4.93
N ALA A 46 -5.54 13.27 -4.25
CA ALA A 46 -4.18 12.84 -4.62
C ALA A 46 -4.14 12.21 -6.02
N SER A 47 -5.12 11.36 -6.34
CA SER A 47 -5.29 10.78 -7.69
C SER A 47 -5.52 11.87 -8.73
N LYS A 48 -6.43 12.82 -8.51
CA LYS A 48 -6.62 13.94 -9.44
C LYS A 48 -5.35 14.79 -9.61
N ALA A 49 -4.63 15.06 -8.52
CA ALA A 49 -3.40 15.84 -8.53
C ALA A 49 -2.26 15.12 -9.30
N SER A 50 -2.15 13.79 -9.18
CA SER A 50 -1.09 13.01 -9.83
C SER A 50 -1.16 13.11 -11.36
N LEU A 51 -2.37 13.20 -11.94
CA LEU A 51 -2.56 13.37 -13.38
C LEU A 51 -1.89 14.64 -13.93
N GLN A 52 -1.81 15.70 -13.13
CA GLN A 52 -1.22 16.99 -13.51
C GLN A 52 0.27 17.08 -13.16
N LEU A 53 0.82 16.10 -12.43
CA LEU A 53 2.22 16.07 -12.04
C LEU A 53 3.08 15.67 -13.23
N GLY A 54 3.45 16.62 -14.08
CA GLY A 54 4.29 16.42 -15.28
C GLY A 54 5.74 16.01 -15.00
N GLN A 55 6.08 15.69 -13.75
CA GLN A 55 7.39 15.16 -13.37
C GLN A 55 7.40 13.64 -13.58
N ALA A 56 8.36 13.15 -14.38
CA ALA A 56 8.61 11.73 -14.53
C ALA A 56 9.15 11.12 -13.20
N PRO A 57 8.87 9.83 -12.92
CA PRO A 57 9.49 9.15 -11.79
C PRO A 57 11.02 9.09 -11.97
N LEU A 58 11.76 9.15 -10.86
CA LEU A 58 13.23 9.13 -10.87
C LEU A 58 13.82 7.82 -11.41
N PHE A 59 13.06 6.74 -11.35
CA PHE A 59 13.43 5.42 -11.84
C PHE A 59 12.17 4.65 -12.21
N THR A 60 12.33 3.61 -13.02
CA THR A 60 11.25 2.68 -13.33
C THR A 60 11.24 1.51 -12.34
N SER A 61 10.08 1.23 -11.76
CA SER A 61 9.88 0.08 -10.88
C SER A 61 9.28 -1.13 -11.60
N LEU A 62 9.00 -0.99 -12.90
CA LEU A 62 8.30 -1.98 -13.69
C LEU A 62 9.26 -2.70 -14.62
N GLN A 63 9.05 -4.01 -14.74
CA GLN A 63 9.69 -4.86 -15.73
C GLN A 63 8.68 -5.16 -16.84
N ALA A 64 9.14 -5.16 -18.09
CA ALA A 64 8.33 -5.64 -19.21
C ALA A 64 8.32 -7.17 -19.24
N ILE A 65 7.15 -7.75 -19.47
CA ILE A 65 6.95 -9.20 -19.57
C ILE A 65 6.04 -9.55 -20.74
N LYS A 66 6.11 -10.82 -21.17
CA LYS A 66 5.23 -11.40 -22.20
C LYS A 66 4.36 -12.48 -21.58
N GLY A 67 3.29 -12.06 -20.94
CA GLY A 67 2.35 -12.89 -20.21
C GLY A 67 0.93 -12.88 -20.75
N ALA A 68 0.12 -13.78 -20.19
CA ALA A 68 -1.30 -13.85 -20.49
C ALA A 68 -2.08 -12.79 -19.69
N ASN A 69 -3.21 -12.33 -20.23
CA ASN A 69 -4.11 -11.46 -19.48
C ASN A 69 -4.63 -12.19 -18.22
N ALA A 70 -4.61 -11.50 -17.07
CA ALA A 70 -5.13 -12.02 -15.81
C ALA A 70 -6.62 -11.68 -15.56
N GLY A 71 -7.23 -10.87 -16.43
CA GLY A 71 -8.63 -10.44 -16.29
C GLY A 71 -9.60 -11.29 -17.12
N PRO A 72 -10.91 -11.23 -16.80
CA PRO A 72 -11.94 -11.92 -17.57
C PRO A 72 -12.16 -11.24 -18.93
N GLY A 73 -12.25 -12.07 -19.98
CA GLY A 73 -12.48 -11.61 -21.35
C GLY A 73 -11.39 -10.65 -21.82
N SER A 74 -11.80 -9.50 -22.35
CA SER A 74 -10.89 -8.48 -22.88
C SER A 74 -10.42 -7.43 -21.87
N LYS A 75 -10.94 -7.44 -20.62
CA LYS A 75 -10.51 -6.48 -19.60
C LYS A 75 -9.11 -6.86 -19.10
N PRO A 76 -8.10 -5.98 -19.17
CA PRO A 76 -6.80 -6.24 -18.56
C PRO A 76 -6.93 -6.51 -17.07
N GLY A 77 -6.30 -7.59 -16.61
CA GLY A 77 -6.22 -7.95 -15.20
C GLY A 77 -5.08 -7.21 -14.51
N VAL A 78 -5.34 -6.68 -13.33
CA VAL A 78 -4.37 -6.14 -12.38
C VAL A 78 -4.41 -7.04 -11.16
N LEU A 79 -3.41 -7.90 -11.01
CA LEU A 79 -3.29 -8.84 -9.89
C LEU A 79 -2.28 -8.30 -8.89
N TYR A 80 -2.72 -8.10 -7.66
CA TYR A 80 -1.87 -7.82 -6.50
C TYR A 80 -1.82 -9.03 -5.57
N VAL A 81 -0.62 -9.39 -5.11
CA VAL A 81 -0.41 -10.38 -4.05
C VAL A 81 0.44 -9.75 -2.96
N GLY A 82 -0.04 -9.81 -1.72
CA GLY A 82 0.62 -9.26 -0.56
C GLY A 82 0.24 -9.97 0.73
N ALA A 83 0.60 -9.34 1.84
CA ALA A 83 0.18 -9.74 3.18
C ALA A 83 0.10 -8.51 4.07
N ASP A 84 -0.69 -8.58 5.13
CA ASP A 84 -0.84 -7.49 6.10
C ASP A 84 0.46 -7.28 6.88
N PHE A 85 1.21 -8.32 7.23
CA PHE A 85 2.45 -8.18 8.02
C PHE A 85 3.54 -7.39 7.29
N CYS A 86 3.52 -7.39 5.95
CA CYS A 86 4.63 -6.98 5.09
C CYS A 86 4.69 -5.44 4.93
N PRO A 87 5.75 -4.76 5.42
CA PRO A 87 5.85 -3.31 5.34
C PRO A 87 6.07 -2.77 3.92
N PHE A 88 6.71 -3.53 3.04
CA PHE A 88 6.83 -3.13 1.62
C PHE A 88 5.48 -3.25 0.90
N CYS A 89 4.67 -4.25 1.26
CA CYS A 89 3.28 -4.35 0.82
C CYS A 89 2.50 -3.14 1.31
N ALA A 90 2.70 -2.79 2.58
CA ALA A 90 2.11 -1.61 3.19
C ALA A 90 2.40 -0.33 2.39
N ALA A 91 3.66 -0.16 1.95
CA ALA A 91 4.09 0.96 1.13
C ALA A 91 3.49 0.96 -0.30
N LEU A 92 3.46 -0.20 -0.99
CA LEU A 92 2.96 -0.30 -2.38
C LEU A 92 1.44 -0.04 -2.48
N ARG A 93 0.65 -0.38 -1.46
CA ARG A 93 -0.82 -0.19 -1.53
C ARG A 93 -1.22 1.26 -1.77
N TRP A 94 -0.47 2.24 -1.26
CA TRP A 94 -0.75 3.67 -1.46
C TRP A 94 -0.74 4.10 -2.94
N PRO A 95 0.38 3.97 -3.69
CA PRO A 95 0.38 4.30 -5.11
C PRO A 95 -0.54 3.39 -5.94
N LEU A 96 -0.74 2.13 -5.54
CA LEU A 96 -1.68 1.23 -6.21
C LEU A 96 -3.14 1.73 -6.09
N ILE A 97 -3.59 2.11 -4.90
CA ILE A 97 -4.94 2.68 -4.68
C ILE A 97 -5.13 3.94 -5.51
N ILE A 98 -4.16 4.87 -5.47
CA ILE A 98 -4.20 6.11 -6.26
C ILE A 98 -4.35 5.80 -7.76
N SER A 99 -3.63 4.77 -8.24
CA SER A 99 -3.70 4.33 -9.63
C SER A 99 -5.06 3.75 -9.99
N LEU A 100 -5.62 2.89 -9.14
CA LEU A 100 -6.93 2.26 -9.33
C LEU A 100 -8.05 3.31 -9.38
N LEU A 101 -7.97 4.37 -8.58
CA LEU A 101 -8.96 5.47 -8.56
C LEU A 101 -9.04 6.24 -9.89
N HIS A 102 -8.05 6.12 -10.80
CA HIS A 102 -8.17 6.68 -12.15
C HIS A 102 -9.10 5.88 -13.06
N PHE A 103 -9.27 4.58 -12.81
CA PHE A 103 -9.97 3.67 -13.71
C PHE A 103 -11.31 3.18 -13.16
N GLY A 104 -11.66 3.51 -11.92
CA GLY A 104 -12.84 2.97 -11.27
C GLY A 104 -13.06 3.49 -9.87
N THR A 105 -13.95 2.82 -9.15
CA THR A 105 -14.29 3.12 -7.77
C THR A 105 -13.84 1.99 -6.87
N LEU A 106 -13.27 2.34 -5.72
CA LEU A 106 -12.85 1.42 -4.68
C LEU A 106 -13.67 1.70 -3.42
N ASP A 107 -14.39 0.69 -2.94
CA ASP A 107 -15.15 0.73 -1.70
C ASP A 107 -14.75 -0.45 -0.78
N GLY A 108 -15.25 -0.48 0.45
CA GLY A 108 -14.96 -1.57 1.40
C GLY A 108 -13.51 -1.66 1.89
N LEU A 109 -12.67 -0.68 1.57
CA LEU A 109 -11.27 -0.62 2.01
C LEU A 109 -11.21 -0.49 3.54
N HIS A 110 -10.32 -1.25 4.17
CA HIS A 110 -10.08 -1.18 5.62
C HIS A 110 -8.68 -0.67 5.91
N THR A 111 -8.54 0.03 7.03
CA THR A 111 -7.27 0.48 7.59
C THR A 111 -6.44 -0.72 8.07
N MET A 112 -5.12 -0.65 7.92
CA MET A 112 -4.19 -1.68 8.38
C MET A 112 -2.81 -1.10 8.70
N ARG A 113 -2.03 -1.81 9.51
CA ARG A 113 -0.60 -1.54 9.68
C ARG A 113 0.18 -2.82 9.42
N SER A 114 1.42 -2.68 8.98
CA SER A 114 2.34 -3.84 8.93
C SER A 114 2.61 -4.41 10.31
N SER A 115 3.29 -5.56 10.36
CA SER A 115 3.72 -6.15 11.64
C SER A 115 4.51 -5.14 12.48
N SER A 116 4.34 -5.18 13.80
CA SER A 116 5.12 -4.39 14.75
C SER A 116 6.54 -4.92 14.98
N THR A 117 6.88 -6.07 14.41
CA THR A 117 8.18 -6.74 14.63
C THR A 117 9.03 -6.88 13.37
N ASP A 118 8.57 -6.34 12.23
CA ASP A 118 9.34 -6.32 10.98
C ASP A 118 10.31 -5.12 10.94
N VAL A 119 11.16 -5.06 9.92
CA VAL A 119 12.23 -4.06 9.75
C VAL A 119 11.72 -2.61 9.69
N TYR A 120 10.46 -2.43 9.28
CA TYR A 120 9.73 -1.16 9.35
C TYR A 120 8.41 -1.39 10.09
N PRO A 121 8.42 -1.33 11.43
CA PRO A 121 7.28 -1.71 12.23
C PRO A 121 6.12 -0.75 12.02
N ASP A 122 4.90 -1.27 12.10
CA ASP A 122 3.67 -0.48 12.13
C ASP A 122 3.49 0.50 10.96
N THR A 123 4.00 0.14 9.78
CA THR A 123 3.86 0.94 8.56
C THR A 123 2.37 1.07 8.21
N THR A 124 1.85 2.29 8.24
CA THR A 124 0.44 2.59 8.00
C THR A 124 0.01 2.31 6.56
N THR A 125 -1.07 1.55 6.37
CA THR A 125 -1.54 1.06 5.07
C THR A 125 -3.00 0.63 5.08
N PHE A 126 -3.45 -0.10 4.07
CA PHE A 126 -4.79 -0.62 3.94
C PHE A 126 -4.77 -2.14 3.79
N ASN A 127 -5.95 -2.74 3.86
CA ASN A 127 -6.17 -4.15 3.57
C ASN A 127 -7.26 -4.26 2.49
N PHE A 128 -7.04 -5.13 1.49
CA PHE A 128 -7.95 -5.31 0.36
C PHE A 128 -8.96 -6.45 0.50
N VAL A 129 -8.94 -7.26 1.56
CA VAL A 129 -9.81 -8.47 1.73
C VAL A 129 -11.28 -8.13 1.57
N LYS A 130 -11.71 -6.98 2.11
CA LYS A 130 -13.10 -6.50 2.02
C LYS A 130 -13.31 -5.45 0.94
N ALA A 131 -12.28 -5.13 0.16
CA ALA A 131 -12.37 -4.09 -0.84
C ALA A 131 -13.15 -4.58 -2.06
N HIS A 132 -14.05 -3.75 -2.56
CA HIS A 132 -14.72 -3.97 -3.84
C HIS A 132 -14.28 -2.92 -4.84
N TYR A 133 -13.79 -3.38 -5.98
CA TYR A 133 -13.36 -2.51 -7.06
C TYR A 133 -14.26 -2.67 -8.28
N LYS A 134 -14.78 -1.56 -8.79
CA LYS A 134 -15.65 -1.52 -9.97
C LYS A 134 -15.00 -0.68 -11.05
N SER A 135 -14.84 -1.26 -12.24
CA SER A 135 -14.25 -0.56 -13.39
C SER A 135 -14.78 -1.08 -14.72
N ALA A 136 -14.97 -0.15 -15.66
CA ALA A 136 -15.24 -0.45 -17.06
C ALA A 136 -13.97 -0.88 -17.82
N TYR A 137 -12.78 -0.54 -17.31
CA TYR A 137 -11.52 -0.64 -18.05
C TYR A 137 -10.67 -1.84 -17.65
N ILE A 138 -10.58 -2.13 -16.35
CA ILE A 138 -9.71 -3.20 -15.83
C ILE A 138 -10.47 -4.11 -14.88
N HIS A 139 -9.90 -5.29 -14.64
CA HIS A 139 -10.30 -6.17 -13.54
C HIS A 139 -9.19 -6.17 -12.49
N PHE A 140 -9.51 -5.78 -11.26
CA PHE A 140 -8.57 -5.82 -10.15
C PHE A 140 -8.85 -7.05 -9.29
N GLN A 141 -7.79 -7.80 -9.00
CA GLN A 141 -7.80 -8.90 -8.04
C GLN A 141 -6.67 -8.66 -7.05
N ALA A 142 -7.01 -8.59 -5.76
CA ALA A 142 -6.03 -8.60 -4.68
C ALA A 142 -6.09 -9.95 -3.95
N VAL A 143 -4.95 -10.40 -3.45
CA VAL A 143 -4.87 -11.55 -2.53
C VAL A 143 -3.98 -11.16 -1.36
N GLU A 144 -4.57 -11.02 -0.18
CA GLU A 144 -3.88 -10.80 1.09
C GLU A 144 -3.63 -12.15 1.78
N THR A 145 -2.44 -12.69 1.61
CA THR A 145 -2.11 -14.08 1.95
C THR A 145 -2.00 -14.35 3.44
N ALA A 146 -1.65 -13.34 4.23
CA ALA A 146 -1.49 -13.48 5.67
C ALA A 146 -1.88 -12.20 6.43
N THR A 147 -2.33 -12.39 7.66
CA THR A 147 -2.65 -11.34 8.63
C THR A 147 -1.41 -10.62 9.12
N ARG A 148 -1.61 -9.54 9.88
CA ARG A 148 -0.54 -8.75 10.49
C ARG A 148 0.40 -9.57 11.39
N ASP A 149 -0.14 -10.58 12.06
CA ASP A 149 0.59 -11.52 12.92
C ASP A 149 1.07 -12.79 12.17
N GLY A 150 1.00 -12.80 10.83
CA GLY A 150 1.57 -13.86 10.00
C GLY A 150 0.71 -15.12 9.87
N LYS A 151 -0.55 -15.10 10.32
CA LYS A 151 -1.47 -16.23 10.13
C LYS A 151 -2.04 -16.21 8.71
N PRO A 152 -2.37 -17.37 8.10
CA PRO A 152 -3.03 -17.40 6.79
C PRO A 152 -4.32 -16.58 6.78
N LEU A 153 -4.55 -15.83 5.70
CA LEU A 153 -5.73 -14.96 5.52
C LEU A 153 -6.54 -15.35 4.28
N GLU A 154 -6.05 -15.07 3.08
CA GLU A 154 -6.64 -15.53 1.82
C GLU A 154 -5.78 -16.60 1.13
N PRO A 155 -6.39 -17.68 0.60
CA PRO A 155 -5.63 -18.69 -0.12
C PRO A 155 -5.23 -18.20 -1.52
N LEU A 156 -3.91 -18.15 -1.80
CA LEU A 156 -3.40 -17.89 -3.14
C LEU A 156 -3.56 -19.14 -4.01
N THR A 157 -4.60 -19.15 -4.87
CA THR A 157 -4.97 -20.31 -5.68
C THR A 157 -5.26 -19.94 -7.14
N GLY A 158 -5.58 -20.95 -7.98
CA GLY A 158 -6.07 -20.75 -9.33
C GLY A 158 -5.08 -20.02 -10.25
N GLN A 159 -5.60 -19.09 -11.07
CA GLN A 159 -4.80 -18.32 -12.02
C GLN A 159 -3.81 -17.39 -11.30
N ALA A 160 -4.19 -16.79 -10.17
CA ALA A 160 -3.32 -15.91 -9.39
C ALA A 160 -2.07 -16.65 -8.90
N ALA A 161 -2.23 -17.85 -8.33
CA ALA A 161 -1.10 -18.68 -7.90
C ALA A 161 -0.17 -19.08 -9.06
N LYS A 162 -0.74 -19.42 -10.23
CA LYS A 162 0.05 -19.76 -11.42
C LYS A 162 0.88 -18.57 -11.91
N LEU A 163 0.30 -17.38 -11.94
CA LEU A 163 1.00 -16.16 -12.34
C LEU A 163 2.09 -15.80 -11.33
N PHE A 164 1.76 -15.79 -10.03
CA PHE A 164 2.71 -15.53 -8.96
C PHE A 164 3.91 -16.48 -9.06
N LYS A 165 3.68 -17.80 -9.08
CA LYS A 165 4.75 -18.80 -9.21
C LYS A 165 5.61 -18.64 -10.48
N LYS A 166 5.02 -18.20 -11.59
CA LYS A 166 5.73 -18.06 -12.86
C LYS A 166 6.62 -16.81 -12.91
N TYR A 167 6.13 -15.70 -12.37
CA TYR A 167 6.79 -14.39 -12.52
C TYR A 167 7.57 -13.96 -11.27
N ASP A 168 7.29 -14.55 -10.11
CA ASP A 168 8.12 -14.44 -8.92
C ASP A 168 9.21 -15.54 -8.93
N ALA A 169 9.96 -15.58 -10.03
CA ALA A 169 11.02 -16.55 -10.31
C ALA A 169 12.03 -15.97 -11.32
N PRO A 170 13.19 -16.61 -11.52
CA PRO A 170 14.12 -16.21 -12.58
C PRO A 170 13.46 -16.25 -13.97
N PRO A 171 13.80 -15.33 -14.89
CA PRO A 171 14.83 -14.28 -14.77
C PRO A 171 14.36 -12.98 -14.11
N TYR A 172 13.11 -12.89 -13.63
CA TYR A 172 12.52 -11.63 -13.16
C TYR A 172 12.92 -11.27 -11.72
N THR A 173 13.19 -12.29 -10.90
CA THR A 173 13.75 -12.17 -9.55
C THR A 173 14.66 -13.37 -9.27
N SER A 174 15.66 -13.17 -8.42
CA SER A 174 16.54 -14.24 -7.93
C SER A 174 15.95 -15.02 -6.76
N GLN A 175 14.89 -14.51 -6.13
CA GLN A 175 14.23 -15.13 -4.97
C GLN A 175 12.74 -15.28 -5.24
N ALA A 176 12.20 -16.46 -4.89
CA ALA A 176 10.76 -16.74 -4.93
C ALA A 176 10.13 -16.53 -3.55
N GLY A 177 8.81 -16.35 -3.52
CA GLY A 177 8.04 -15.92 -2.35
C GLY A 177 8.07 -14.41 -2.10
N GLY A 178 8.47 -13.60 -3.08
CA GLY A 178 8.61 -12.16 -2.96
C GLY A 178 7.26 -11.44 -2.92
N ILE A 179 7.03 -10.64 -1.87
CA ILE A 179 5.88 -9.74 -1.77
C ILE A 179 6.33 -8.31 -1.40
N PRO A 180 5.63 -7.28 -1.89
CA PRO A 180 4.44 -7.36 -2.73
C PRO A 180 4.75 -7.69 -4.19
N PHE A 181 3.76 -8.27 -4.86
CA PHE A 181 3.80 -8.63 -6.28
C PHE A 181 2.62 -7.96 -7.01
N LEU A 182 2.90 -7.30 -8.12
CA LEU A 182 1.89 -6.67 -8.97
C LEU A 182 2.09 -7.09 -10.42
N TYR A 183 1.06 -7.66 -11.03
CA TYR A 183 1.03 -8.11 -12.41
C TYR A 183 -0.06 -7.37 -13.17
N ILE A 184 0.30 -6.70 -14.26
CA ILE A 184 -0.59 -5.78 -14.98
C ILE A 184 -0.71 -6.22 -16.44
N GLY A 185 -1.92 -6.64 -16.83
CA GLY A 185 -2.32 -6.93 -18.21
C GLY A 185 -1.56 -8.05 -18.92
N GLY A 186 -0.65 -8.74 -18.23
CA GLY A 186 0.33 -9.63 -18.87
C GLY A 186 1.48 -8.94 -19.56
N HIS A 187 1.67 -7.64 -19.30
CA HIS A 187 2.69 -6.83 -19.94
C HIS A 187 3.69 -6.25 -18.94
N TRP A 188 3.30 -6.09 -17.67
CA TRP A 188 4.13 -5.45 -16.67
C TRP A 188 4.14 -6.20 -15.35
N LEU A 189 5.30 -6.16 -14.71
CA LEU A 189 5.55 -6.75 -13.42
C LEU A 189 6.22 -5.73 -12.49
N LEU A 190 5.70 -5.61 -11.28
CA LEU A 190 6.35 -4.91 -10.16
C LEU A 190 6.61 -5.95 -9.07
N LEU A 191 7.87 -6.15 -8.73
CA LEU A 191 8.30 -7.02 -7.62
C LEU A 191 8.91 -6.14 -6.52
N GLY A 192 8.36 -6.21 -5.31
CA GLY A 192 8.75 -5.33 -4.20
C GLY A 192 8.00 -4.00 -4.19
N SER A 193 8.48 -3.02 -3.42
CA SER A 193 7.88 -1.69 -3.36
C SER A 193 8.83 -0.63 -3.93
N PRO A 194 8.35 0.29 -4.77
CA PRO A 194 9.16 1.41 -5.23
C PRO A 194 9.26 2.54 -4.20
N ILE A 195 8.50 2.46 -3.10
CA ILE A 195 8.51 3.43 -2.01
C ILE A 195 9.05 2.74 -0.76
N THR A 196 9.97 3.40 -0.06
CA THR A 196 10.48 2.87 1.20
C THR A 196 9.40 3.02 2.29
N PRO A 197 9.11 1.97 3.09
CA PRO A 197 8.16 2.07 4.19
C PRO A 197 8.52 3.17 5.21
N LYS A 198 9.81 3.52 5.31
CA LYS A 198 10.30 4.63 6.14
C LYS A 198 9.67 5.97 5.81
N ASP A 199 9.28 6.21 4.55
CA ASP A 199 8.71 7.51 4.12
C ASP A 199 7.33 7.78 4.76
N PHE A 200 6.62 6.73 5.17
CA PHE A 200 5.33 6.84 5.87
C PHE A 200 5.52 7.22 7.35
N GLY A 201 6.62 6.76 7.97
CA GLY A 201 6.93 7.02 9.38
C GLY A 201 5.80 6.58 10.31
N THR A 202 5.60 7.32 11.40
CA THR A 202 4.56 7.04 12.41
C THR A 202 3.22 7.72 12.14
N LYS A 203 3.02 8.24 10.92
CA LYS A 203 1.83 9.01 10.56
C LYS A 203 0.59 8.12 10.45
N ASP A 204 -0.56 8.68 10.78
CA ASP A 204 -1.85 8.03 10.55
C ASP A 204 -2.35 8.20 9.10
N TRP A 205 -3.47 7.54 8.79
CA TRP A 205 -4.08 7.59 7.46
C TRP A 205 -4.48 8.99 7.00
N THR A 206 -4.97 9.83 7.92
CA THR A 206 -5.45 11.18 7.59
C THR A 206 -4.26 12.08 7.28
N GLN A 207 -3.19 12.00 8.06
CA GLN A 207 -1.95 12.71 7.84
C GLN A 207 -1.32 12.30 6.50
N LEU A 208 -1.19 11.00 6.24
CA LEU A 208 -0.61 10.48 4.99
C LEU A 208 -1.45 10.86 3.77
N ALA A 209 -2.77 10.69 3.82
CA ALA A 209 -3.64 11.07 2.72
C ALA A 209 -3.64 12.59 2.48
N THR A 210 -3.53 13.39 3.55
CA THR A 210 -3.38 14.85 3.42
C THR A 210 -2.07 15.24 2.75
N GLU A 211 -0.96 14.64 3.16
CA GLU A 211 0.32 14.88 2.49
C GLU A 211 0.27 14.44 1.02
N LEU A 212 -0.34 13.30 0.70
CA LEU A 212 -0.50 12.84 -0.69
C LEU A 212 -1.39 13.76 -1.54
N ALA A 213 -2.39 14.41 -0.93
CA ALA A 213 -3.25 15.37 -1.60
C ALA A 213 -2.55 16.71 -1.89
N ASP A 214 -1.44 17.02 -1.22
CA ASP A 214 -0.58 18.16 -1.54
C ASP A 214 0.60 17.72 -2.43
N PRO A 215 0.61 18.02 -3.74
CA PRO A 215 1.69 17.61 -4.64
C PRO A 215 3.05 18.23 -4.27
N LYS A 216 3.08 19.23 -3.37
CA LYS A 216 4.32 19.84 -2.85
C LYS A 216 4.83 19.16 -1.58
N SER A 217 4.13 18.17 -1.03
CA SER A 217 4.65 17.43 0.12
C SER A 217 5.81 16.53 -0.32
N LYS A 218 6.68 16.17 0.64
CA LYS A 218 7.77 15.22 0.38
C LYS A 218 7.20 13.84 0.00
N LEU A 219 6.16 13.40 0.69
CA LEU A 219 5.52 12.11 0.44
C LEU A 219 4.86 12.05 -0.94
N ALA A 220 4.13 13.10 -1.35
CA ALA A 220 3.51 13.15 -2.67
C ALA A 220 4.55 13.08 -3.81
N ARG A 221 5.67 13.79 -3.68
CA ARG A 221 6.76 13.73 -4.66
C ARG A 221 7.42 12.35 -4.77
N ALA A 222 7.35 11.53 -3.72
CA ALA A 222 7.83 10.15 -3.78
C ALA A 222 6.77 9.22 -4.38
N VAL A 223 5.53 9.30 -3.90
CA VAL A 223 4.46 8.33 -4.18
C VAL A 223 3.75 8.58 -5.52
N LEU A 224 3.39 9.83 -5.83
CA LEU A 224 2.56 10.13 -7.01
C LEU A 224 3.23 9.79 -8.34
N PRO A 225 4.54 10.02 -8.55
CA PRO A 225 5.21 9.58 -9.78
C PRO A 225 5.18 8.05 -9.97
N GLN A 226 5.27 7.28 -8.87
CA GLN A 226 5.17 5.81 -8.94
C GLN A 226 3.72 5.36 -9.19
N ALA A 227 2.72 6.06 -8.64
CA ALA A 227 1.32 5.85 -9.01
C ALA A 227 1.08 6.14 -10.51
N ASN A 228 1.67 7.21 -11.04
CA ASN A 228 1.60 7.52 -12.47
C ASN A 228 2.28 6.44 -13.33
N LEU A 229 3.36 5.81 -12.85
CA LEU A 229 4.03 4.72 -13.56
C LEU A 229 3.16 3.44 -13.63
N ILE A 230 2.52 3.06 -12.52
CA ILE A 230 1.52 1.97 -12.49
C ILE A 230 0.34 2.30 -13.43
N THR A 231 -0.13 3.55 -13.40
CA THR A 231 -1.21 4.04 -14.27
C THR A 231 -0.83 4.01 -15.74
N ALA A 232 0.40 4.40 -16.10
CA ALA A 232 0.92 4.32 -17.47
C ALA A 232 0.95 2.87 -17.97
N ALA A 233 1.35 1.92 -17.13
CA ALA A 233 1.34 0.49 -17.45
C ALA A 233 -0.09 -0.06 -17.68
N ILE A 234 -1.05 0.38 -16.86
CA ILE A 234 -2.47 0.08 -17.08
C ILE A 234 -2.96 0.71 -18.38
N CYS A 235 -2.57 1.94 -18.67
CA CYS A 235 -2.92 2.64 -19.91
C CYS A 235 -2.40 1.90 -21.16
N GLN A 236 -1.17 1.37 -21.14
CA GLN A 236 -0.70 0.53 -22.25
C GLN A 236 -1.50 -0.78 -22.39
N SER A 237 -1.95 -1.35 -21.26
CA SER A 237 -2.72 -2.60 -21.26
C SER A 237 -4.17 -2.41 -21.74
N THR A 238 -4.75 -1.23 -21.53
CA THR A 238 -6.12 -0.89 -21.93
C THR A 238 -6.23 -0.27 -23.33
N GLY A 239 -5.11 -0.17 -24.05
CA GLY A 239 -5.06 0.52 -25.34
C GLY A 239 -5.31 2.04 -25.24
N GLY A 240 -4.88 2.66 -24.13
CA GLY A 240 -4.97 4.10 -23.89
C GLY A 240 -6.32 4.56 -23.36
N LYS A 241 -7.09 3.69 -22.67
CA LYS A 241 -8.42 4.01 -22.14
C LYS A 241 -8.45 4.02 -20.59
N PRO A 242 -9.12 5.00 -19.96
CA PRO A 242 -9.76 6.17 -20.57
C PRO A 242 -8.73 7.18 -21.08
N GLN A 243 -9.00 7.79 -22.23
CA GLN A 243 -8.08 8.73 -22.86
C GLN A 243 -7.76 9.94 -21.97
N SER A 244 -8.72 10.40 -21.15
CA SER A 244 -8.54 11.50 -20.21
C SER A 244 -7.48 11.23 -19.15
N VAL A 245 -7.33 9.97 -18.74
CA VAL A 245 -6.25 9.52 -17.84
C VAL A 245 -4.98 9.28 -18.64
N CYS A 246 -5.07 8.50 -19.71
CA CYS A 246 -3.88 8.01 -20.41
C CYS A 246 -3.13 9.07 -21.22
N LYS A 247 -3.76 10.22 -21.50
CA LYS A 247 -3.10 11.39 -22.09
C LYS A 247 -2.79 12.50 -21.08
N ALA A 248 -3.07 12.29 -19.79
CA ALA A 248 -2.77 13.29 -18.78
C ALA A 248 -1.23 13.52 -18.68
N PRO A 249 -0.77 14.76 -18.42
CA PRO A 249 0.65 15.09 -18.44
C PRO A 249 1.52 14.19 -17.57
N GLY A 250 1.07 13.87 -16.35
CA GLY A 250 1.82 12.99 -15.46
C GLY A 250 1.91 11.55 -15.93
N ILE A 251 0.90 11.06 -16.65
CA ILE A 251 0.90 9.71 -17.22
C ILE A 251 1.79 9.65 -18.45
N VAL A 252 1.79 10.68 -19.29
CA VAL A 252 2.71 10.80 -20.43
C VAL A 252 4.16 10.85 -19.95
N ALA A 253 4.46 11.66 -18.93
CA ALA A 253 5.79 11.74 -18.35
C ALA A 253 6.25 10.40 -17.76
N ALA A 254 5.37 9.69 -17.04
CA ALA A 254 5.69 8.39 -16.48
C ALA A 254 5.83 7.28 -17.54
N ALA A 255 5.03 7.32 -18.62
CA ALA A 255 5.09 6.33 -19.70
C ALA A 255 6.45 6.31 -20.41
N ALA A 256 7.17 7.42 -20.44
CA ALA A 256 8.53 7.50 -20.99
C ALA A 256 9.55 6.65 -20.22
N LEU A 257 9.24 6.25 -18.98
CA LEU A 257 10.10 5.42 -18.12
C LEU A 257 9.73 3.93 -18.17
N LEU A 258 8.65 3.56 -18.86
CA LEU A 258 8.31 2.16 -19.05
C LEU A 258 9.34 1.49 -19.97
N PRO A 259 9.90 0.32 -19.60
CA PRO A 259 10.77 -0.43 -20.49
C PRO A 259 10.06 -0.79 -21.81
N PRO A 260 10.79 -0.96 -22.92
CA PRO A 260 10.21 -1.48 -24.15
C PRO A 260 9.64 -2.91 -23.94
N ARG A 261 8.55 -3.24 -24.65
CA ARG A 261 7.86 -4.54 -24.59
C ARG A 261 8.39 -5.56 -25.60
#